data_AF-A0A847CBV1-F1
#
_entry.id   AF-A0A847CBV1-F1
#
_cell.length_a   1.000
_cell.length_b   1.000
_cell.length_c   1.000
_cell.angle_alpha   90.00
_cell.angle_beta   90.00
_cell.angle_gamma   90.00
#
_symmetry.space_group_name_H-M   'P 1'
#
loop_
_entity.id
_entity.type
_entity.pdbx_description
1 polymer ?
#
loop_
_entity_poly.entity_id
_entity_poly.type
_entity_poly.pdbx_seq_one_letter_code
_entity_poly.pdbx_strand_id
1 'polypeptide(L)'
;MLYYSPQIWCSDDTDAIERLEIQEGTALIYPLSAIGSHVSVCPNHTCGRVTPFKTRGYVAMSGTFGYELDITKLSEDEKNMIPHQIELYKKYNDLVRNGDYFRIASYSINNEFDCWASISKDKKKAIITFVQVLNHPNYKSRFIKLFGLDENKLYEISYPDEQYNQTANEILSGKTLMNAGLCIKRPWGDFESKLIYL
;
A
#
# COMPACT_ATOMS: atom_id res chain seq x y z
N MET A 1 6.20 24.59 -7.64
CA MET A 1 5.44 24.38 -6.39
C MET A 1 6.27 23.70 -5.30
N LEU A 2 6.88 22.52 -5.55
CA LEU A 2 7.60 21.79 -4.48
C LEU A 2 8.80 22.51 -3.85
N TYR A 3 9.35 23.53 -4.50
CA TYR A 3 10.32 24.43 -3.88
C TYR A 3 9.76 25.18 -2.66
N TYR A 4 8.45 25.49 -2.65
CA TYR A 4 7.77 26.24 -1.59
C TYR A 4 6.89 25.37 -0.69
N SER A 5 6.32 24.30 -1.24
CA SER A 5 5.37 23.42 -0.53
C SER A 5 5.91 22.00 -0.55
N PRO A 6 6.27 21.39 0.59
CA PRO A 6 6.88 20.06 0.61
C PRO A 6 5.92 18.93 0.22
N GLN A 7 4.62 19.23 0.15
CA GLN A 7 3.55 18.35 -0.28
C GLN A 7 2.46 19.14 -1.01
N ILE A 8 1.75 18.48 -1.92
CA ILE A 8 0.66 19.04 -2.72
C ILE A 8 -0.51 18.06 -2.69
N TRP A 9 -1.74 18.56 -2.59
CA TRP A 9 -2.93 17.75 -2.75
C TRP A 9 -2.97 17.13 -4.15
N CYS A 10 -2.87 15.80 -4.23
CA CYS A 10 -2.59 15.13 -5.50
C CYS A 10 -3.80 15.11 -6.45
N SER A 11 -5.01 14.91 -5.91
CA SER A 11 -6.25 14.87 -6.67
C SER A 11 -7.46 14.99 -5.73
N ASP A 12 -8.52 15.69 -6.16
CA ASP A 12 -9.82 15.66 -5.47
C ASP A 12 -10.51 14.29 -5.58
N ASP A 13 -10.09 13.47 -6.55
CA ASP A 13 -10.47 12.06 -6.56
C ASP A 13 -9.76 11.32 -5.42
N THR A 14 -10.53 10.89 -4.42
CA THR A 14 -10.06 10.14 -3.25
C THR A 14 -10.49 8.68 -3.29
N ASP A 15 -10.98 8.18 -4.43
CA ASP A 15 -11.26 6.77 -4.57
C ASP A 15 -9.96 5.96 -4.53
N ALA A 16 -9.93 4.92 -3.69
CA ALA A 16 -8.72 4.15 -3.47
C ALA A 16 -8.21 3.42 -4.73
N ILE A 17 -9.08 3.11 -5.68
CA ILE A 17 -8.72 2.38 -6.90
C ILE A 17 -8.32 3.35 -8.01
N GLU A 18 -9.01 4.47 -8.22
CA GLU A 18 -8.54 5.54 -9.14
C GLU A 18 -7.18 6.10 -8.67
N ARG A 19 -6.99 6.21 -7.34
CA ARG A 19 -5.73 6.67 -6.74
C ARG A 19 -4.54 5.77 -7.07
N LEU A 20 -4.73 4.50 -7.43
CA LEU A 20 -3.62 3.62 -7.83
C LEU A 20 -2.89 4.18 -9.06
N GLU A 21 -3.65 4.53 -10.10
CA GLU A 21 -3.10 5.10 -11.35
C GLU A 21 -2.63 6.54 -11.15
N ILE A 22 -3.38 7.36 -10.42
CA ILE A 22 -3.01 8.75 -10.15
C ILE A 22 -1.68 8.82 -9.38
N GLN A 23 -1.55 8.06 -8.29
CA GLN A 23 -0.32 8.00 -7.51
C GLN A 23 0.82 7.37 -8.31
N GLU A 24 0.53 6.40 -9.19
CA GLU A 24 1.51 5.85 -10.12
C GLU A 24 2.12 6.90 -11.04
N GLY A 25 1.27 7.57 -11.82
CA GLY A 25 1.73 8.59 -12.76
C GLY A 25 2.50 9.70 -12.03
N THR A 26 2.04 10.07 -10.84
CA THR A 26 2.70 11.10 -10.01
C THR A 26 4.09 10.63 -9.52
N ALA A 27 4.21 9.38 -9.07
CA ALA A 27 5.44 8.81 -8.54
C ALA A 27 6.55 8.62 -9.59
N LEU A 28 6.25 8.76 -10.89
CA LEU A 28 7.27 8.72 -11.95
C LEU A 28 8.28 9.86 -11.84
N ILE A 29 7.86 11.02 -11.32
CA ILE A 29 8.71 12.22 -11.27
C ILE A 29 8.67 12.96 -9.92
N TYR A 30 7.76 12.59 -9.01
CA TYR A 30 7.65 13.19 -7.69
C TYR A 30 7.81 12.14 -6.58
N PRO A 31 8.44 12.48 -5.44
CA PRO A 31 8.56 11.54 -4.33
C PRO A 31 7.21 11.32 -3.64
N LEU A 32 7.00 10.15 -3.04
CA LEU A 32 5.76 9.84 -2.30
C LEU A 32 5.47 10.86 -1.19
N SER A 33 6.51 11.40 -0.54
CA SER A 33 6.38 12.43 0.50
C SER A 33 5.69 13.72 0.04
N ALA A 34 5.65 13.97 -1.28
CA ALA A 34 4.98 15.12 -1.86
C ALA A 34 3.50 14.87 -2.20
N ILE A 35 3.03 13.62 -2.15
CA ILE A 35 1.71 13.20 -2.62
C ILE A 35 0.68 13.32 -1.49
N GLY A 36 -0.13 14.37 -1.50
CA GLY A 36 -1.27 14.51 -0.60
C GLY A 36 -2.32 13.43 -0.85
N SER A 37 -2.58 12.57 0.15
CA SER A 37 -3.51 11.43 0.01
C SER A 37 -4.23 11.13 1.31
N HIS A 38 -5.56 11.19 1.30
CA HIS A 38 -6.39 11.00 2.49
C HIS A 38 -7.31 9.79 2.36
N VAL A 39 -7.65 9.19 3.50
CA VAL A 39 -8.76 8.26 3.64
C VAL A 39 -10.05 9.07 3.65
N SER A 40 -10.94 8.81 2.70
CA SER A 40 -12.24 9.49 2.58
C SER A 40 -13.42 8.53 2.78
N VAL A 41 -14.62 9.10 2.73
CA VAL A 41 -15.90 8.41 2.87
C VAL A 41 -16.15 7.38 1.76
N CYS A 42 -16.97 6.37 2.07
CA CYS A 42 -17.38 5.30 1.17
C CYS A 42 -18.90 5.08 1.29
N PRO A 43 -19.68 4.98 0.18
CA PRO A 43 -19.26 5.07 -1.22
C PRO A 43 -18.52 6.37 -1.55
N ASN A 44 -17.53 6.31 -2.44
CA ASN A 44 -16.71 7.47 -2.80
C ASN A 44 -17.58 8.58 -3.41
N HIS A 45 -17.34 9.83 -3.03
CA HIS A 45 -18.15 10.97 -3.49
C HIS A 45 -17.99 11.30 -4.98
N THR A 46 -16.84 11.02 -5.57
CA THR A 46 -16.52 11.39 -6.96
C THR A 46 -17.05 10.35 -7.95
N CYS A 47 -16.91 9.05 -7.63
CA CYS A 47 -17.23 7.97 -8.57
C CYS A 47 -18.24 6.93 -8.03
N GLY A 48 -18.69 7.03 -6.78
CA GLY A 48 -19.68 6.12 -6.19
C GLY A 48 -19.17 4.71 -5.87
N ARG A 49 -17.86 4.43 -6.06
CA ARG A 49 -17.26 3.13 -5.81
C ARG A 49 -17.21 2.81 -4.31
N VAL A 50 -17.42 1.55 -3.97
CA VAL A 50 -17.33 1.05 -2.59
C VAL A 50 -16.00 0.32 -2.41
N THR A 51 -15.21 0.73 -1.42
CA THR A 51 -13.90 0.14 -1.13
C THR A 51 -13.71 -0.11 0.38
N PRO A 52 -13.07 -1.23 0.79
CA PRO A 52 -12.78 -1.50 2.19
C PRO A 52 -12.00 -0.35 2.86
N PHE A 53 -12.36 -0.02 4.11
CA PHE A 53 -11.70 1.05 4.88
C PHE A 53 -10.20 0.82 5.04
N LYS A 54 -9.82 -0.45 5.21
CA LYS A 54 -8.43 -0.93 5.23
C LYS A 54 -7.66 -0.54 3.97
N THR A 55 -8.23 -0.81 2.79
CA THR A 55 -7.60 -0.51 1.50
C THR A 55 -7.46 1.00 1.27
N ARG A 56 -8.48 1.78 1.61
CA ARG A 56 -8.38 3.26 1.60
C ARG A 56 -7.20 3.73 2.46
N GLY A 57 -7.03 3.12 3.64
CA GLY A 57 -5.89 3.34 4.53
C GLY A 57 -4.53 3.11 3.87
N TYR A 58 -4.27 1.91 3.34
CA TYR A 58 -2.95 1.58 2.77
C TYR A 58 -2.61 2.40 1.52
N VAL A 59 -3.60 2.68 0.67
CA VAL A 59 -3.39 3.55 -0.50
C VAL A 59 -3.06 4.97 -0.04
N ALA A 60 -3.73 5.49 0.99
CA ALA A 60 -3.44 6.82 1.53
C ALA A 60 -2.06 6.89 2.22
N MET A 61 -1.56 5.79 2.80
CA MET A 61 -0.22 5.72 3.40
C MET A 61 0.90 5.89 2.38
N SER A 62 0.62 5.70 1.08
CA SER A 62 1.58 5.92 -0.02
C SER A 62 1.59 7.38 -0.47
N GLY A 63 1.77 8.25 0.52
CA GLY A 63 1.62 9.68 0.41
C GLY A 63 1.78 10.34 1.78
N THR A 64 1.13 11.48 1.95
CA THR A 64 1.12 12.20 3.24
C THR A 64 0.27 11.50 4.30
N PHE A 65 -0.62 10.58 3.90
CA PHE A 65 -1.73 10.11 4.73
C PHE A 65 -2.61 11.26 5.24
N GLY A 66 -3.68 10.91 5.96
CA GLY A 66 -4.66 11.84 6.52
C GLY A 66 -6.08 11.31 6.38
N TYR A 67 -7.04 12.01 6.98
CA TYR A 67 -8.45 11.68 6.92
C TYR A 67 -9.25 12.88 6.41
N GLU A 68 -10.22 12.59 5.54
CA GLU A 68 -11.12 13.59 4.96
C GLU A 68 -12.54 13.02 4.91
N LEU A 69 -13.11 12.84 6.09
CA LEU A 69 -14.44 12.29 6.31
C LEU A 69 -15.00 12.73 7.67
N ASP A 70 -16.31 12.61 7.84
CA ASP A 70 -16.98 12.83 9.11
C ASP A 70 -16.87 11.57 9.98
N ILE A 71 -15.91 11.59 10.93
CA ILE A 71 -15.63 10.45 11.82
C ILE A 71 -16.84 10.03 12.66
N THR A 72 -17.81 10.92 12.88
CA THR A 72 -18.99 10.62 13.71
C THR A 72 -19.93 9.63 13.02
N LYS A 73 -19.88 9.58 11.68
CA LYS A 73 -20.74 8.75 10.82
C LYS A 73 -20.15 7.39 10.47
N LEU A 74 -18.89 7.14 10.82
CA LEU A 74 -18.28 5.83 10.63
C LEU A 74 -18.94 4.76 11.49
N SER A 75 -18.95 3.53 10.98
CA SER A 75 -19.32 2.36 11.78
C SER A 75 -18.34 2.18 12.94
N GLU A 76 -18.76 1.45 13.98
CA GLU A 76 -17.88 1.19 15.11
C GLU A 76 -16.63 0.40 14.69
N ASP A 77 -16.78 -0.53 13.76
CA ASP A 77 -15.65 -1.30 13.19
C ASP A 77 -14.65 -0.39 12.46
N GLU A 78 -15.12 0.54 11.62
CA GLU A 78 -14.25 1.49 10.93
C GLU A 78 -13.58 2.47 11.89
N LYS A 79 -14.30 2.95 12.91
CA LYS A 79 -13.72 3.80 13.98
C LYS A 79 -12.59 3.07 14.70
N ASN A 80 -12.79 1.80 15.01
CA ASN A 80 -11.79 0.96 15.69
C ASN A 80 -10.55 0.68 14.81
N MET A 81 -10.65 0.81 13.48
CA MET A 81 -9.50 0.72 12.58
C MET A 81 -8.61 1.97 12.56
N ILE A 82 -9.14 3.16 12.90
CA ILE A 82 -8.41 4.43 12.81
C ILE A 82 -7.13 4.44 13.68
N PRO A 83 -7.17 4.08 14.99
CA PRO A 83 -5.97 4.09 15.82
C PRO A 83 -4.86 3.20 15.25
N HIS A 84 -5.23 2.03 14.73
CA HIS A 84 -4.30 1.08 14.12
C HIS A 84 -3.68 1.63 12.83
N GLN A 85 -4.49 2.24 11.94
CA GLN A 85 -3.96 2.90 10.75
C GLN A 85 -2.99 4.04 11.10
N ILE A 86 -3.31 4.84 12.12
CA ILE A 86 -2.42 5.91 12.61
C ILE A 86 -1.11 5.33 13.15
N GLU A 87 -1.16 4.22 13.88
CA GLU A 87 0.03 3.53 14.39
C GLU A 87 0.92 3.03 13.24
N LEU A 88 0.33 2.35 12.26
CA LEU A 88 1.06 1.88 11.08
C LEU A 88 1.71 3.03 10.31
N TYR A 89 0.96 4.12 10.08
CA TYR A 89 1.50 5.30 9.43
C TYR A 89 2.68 5.86 10.24
N LYS A 90 2.54 6.09 11.55
CA LYS A 90 3.64 6.59 12.40
C LYS A 90 4.87 5.68 12.37
N LYS A 91 4.65 4.36 12.33
CA LYS A 91 5.72 3.36 12.31
C LYS A 91 6.50 3.33 11.00
N TYR A 92 5.82 3.48 9.86
CA TYR A 92 6.42 3.28 8.52
C TYR A 92 6.60 4.56 7.70
N ASN A 93 6.05 5.69 8.13
CA ASN A 93 6.09 6.95 7.37
C ASN A 93 7.52 7.41 7.05
N ASP A 94 8.49 7.23 7.96
CA ASP A 94 9.88 7.57 7.67
C ASP A 94 10.46 6.73 6.52
N LEU A 95 10.07 5.45 6.42
CA LEU A 95 10.47 4.57 5.33
C LEU A 95 9.78 4.96 4.02
N VAL A 96 8.49 5.27 4.04
CA VAL A 96 7.74 5.71 2.85
C VAL A 96 8.26 7.05 2.32
N ARG A 97 8.57 7.99 3.21
CA ARG A 97 9.01 9.34 2.82
C ARG A 97 10.44 9.41 2.29
N ASN A 98 11.33 8.58 2.83
CA ASN A 98 12.77 8.67 2.56
C ASN A 98 13.34 7.45 1.81
N GLY A 99 12.56 6.38 1.69
CA GLY A 99 12.96 5.15 1.01
C GLY A 99 13.00 5.31 -0.52
N ASP A 100 13.65 4.35 -1.16
CA ASP A 100 13.59 4.17 -2.61
C ASP A 100 12.26 3.52 -2.99
N TYR A 101 11.52 4.18 -3.86
CA TYR A 101 10.24 3.72 -4.37
C TYR A 101 10.44 2.76 -5.56
N PHE A 102 9.75 1.64 -5.54
CA PHE A 102 9.72 0.67 -6.63
C PHE A 102 8.27 0.33 -7.00
N ARG A 103 7.86 0.63 -8.23
CA ARG A 103 6.65 0.06 -8.82
C ARG A 103 6.92 -1.41 -9.15
N ILE A 104 6.08 -2.32 -8.65
CA ILE A 104 6.24 -3.76 -8.83
C ILE A 104 5.22 -4.31 -9.83
N ALA A 105 3.98 -3.85 -9.74
CA ALA A 105 2.92 -4.16 -10.70
C ALA A 105 1.99 -2.95 -10.81
N SER A 106 1.48 -2.70 -12.01
CA SER A 106 0.56 -1.60 -12.29
C SER A 106 -0.81 -2.12 -12.67
N TYR A 107 -1.85 -1.69 -11.96
CA TYR A 107 -3.23 -2.05 -12.31
C TYR A 107 -3.60 -1.52 -13.71
N SER A 108 -3.09 -0.35 -14.11
CA SER A 108 -3.35 0.22 -15.45
C SER A 108 -2.88 -0.67 -16.61
N ILE A 109 -1.93 -1.58 -16.34
CA ILE A 109 -1.38 -2.50 -17.33
C ILE A 109 -2.05 -3.87 -17.25
N ASN A 110 -2.24 -4.41 -16.04
CA ASN A 110 -2.69 -5.79 -15.86
C ASN A 110 -4.19 -5.94 -15.57
N ASN A 111 -4.90 -4.86 -15.23
CA ASN A 111 -6.33 -4.82 -14.90
C ASN A 111 -6.79 -5.77 -13.78
N GLU A 112 -5.88 -6.25 -12.92
CA GLU A 112 -6.18 -7.21 -11.86
C GLU A 112 -5.72 -6.74 -10.48
N PHE A 113 -4.49 -6.20 -10.37
CA PHE A 113 -3.88 -5.82 -9.10
C PHE A 113 -2.80 -4.75 -9.25
N ASP A 114 -2.47 -4.10 -8.14
CA ASP A 114 -1.38 -3.15 -8.03
C ASP A 114 -0.42 -3.54 -6.90
N CYS A 115 0.87 -3.25 -7.09
CA CYS A 115 1.87 -3.48 -6.06
C CYS A 115 3.05 -2.52 -6.19
N TRP A 116 3.50 -2.01 -5.05
CA TRP A 116 4.69 -1.17 -4.96
C TRP A 116 5.39 -1.34 -3.60
N ALA A 117 6.63 -0.89 -3.53
CA ALA A 117 7.44 -0.94 -2.32
C ALA A 117 8.18 0.37 -2.05
N SER A 118 8.43 0.65 -0.78
CA SER A 118 9.43 1.62 -0.33
C SER A 118 10.53 0.89 0.46
N ILE A 119 11.78 1.04 0.02
CA ILE A 119 12.93 0.28 0.54
C ILE A 119 13.93 1.23 1.17
N SER A 120 14.47 0.89 2.34
CA SER A 120 15.46 1.74 3.02
C SER A 120 16.73 1.85 2.18
N LYS A 121 17.43 2.99 2.26
CA LYS A 121 18.69 3.22 1.51
C LYS A 121 19.76 2.18 1.80
N ASP A 122 19.80 1.65 3.02
CA ASP A 122 20.69 0.56 3.43
C ASP A 122 20.16 -0.83 3.08
N LYS A 123 19.01 -0.93 2.41
CA LYS A 123 18.32 -2.15 1.98
C LYS A 123 18.03 -3.12 3.11
N LYS A 124 17.89 -2.65 4.36
CA LYS A 124 17.56 -3.51 5.51
C LYS A 124 16.07 -3.64 5.76
N LYS A 125 15.27 -2.71 5.26
CA LYS A 125 13.83 -2.65 5.50
C LYS A 125 13.09 -2.42 4.20
N ALA A 126 11.96 -3.06 4.04
CA ALA A 126 11.02 -2.74 2.96
C ALA A 126 9.59 -2.78 3.46
N ILE A 127 8.77 -1.85 2.99
CA ILE A 127 7.31 -1.91 3.14
C ILE A 127 6.70 -2.05 1.76
N ILE A 128 5.91 -3.10 1.57
CA ILE A 128 5.25 -3.45 0.32
C ILE A 128 3.76 -3.32 0.52
N THR A 129 3.10 -2.61 -0.39
CA THR A 129 1.65 -2.54 -0.45
C THR A 129 1.18 -3.31 -1.67
N PHE A 130 0.22 -4.20 -1.45
CA PHE A 130 -0.46 -4.96 -2.50
C PHE A 130 -1.95 -4.65 -2.45
N VAL A 131 -2.54 -4.38 -3.61
CA VAL A 131 -3.99 -4.17 -3.76
C VAL A 131 -4.51 -5.11 -4.84
N GLN A 132 -5.35 -6.07 -4.47
CA GLN A 132 -6.17 -6.81 -5.41
C GLN A 132 -7.32 -5.90 -5.84
N VAL A 133 -7.41 -5.57 -7.12
CA VAL A 133 -8.50 -4.72 -7.61
C VAL A 133 -9.71 -5.58 -7.94
N LEU A 134 -9.56 -6.55 -8.84
CA LEU A 134 -10.65 -7.46 -9.23
C LEU A 134 -10.43 -8.88 -8.70
N ASN A 135 -11.52 -9.47 -8.20
CA ASN A 135 -11.58 -10.84 -7.72
C ASN A 135 -12.26 -11.75 -8.77
N HIS A 136 -11.57 -12.81 -9.18
CA HIS A 136 -12.08 -13.87 -10.07
C HIS A 136 -12.30 -15.22 -9.35
N PRO A 137 -13.36 -16.00 -9.63
CA PRO A 137 -13.49 -17.34 -9.04
C PRO A 137 -12.31 -18.26 -9.46
N ASN A 138 -11.88 -19.15 -8.55
CA ASN A 138 -10.87 -20.19 -8.82
C ASN A 138 -9.50 -19.71 -9.38
N TYR A 139 -9.09 -18.49 -9.03
CA TYR A 139 -7.79 -17.95 -9.44
C TYR A 139 -6.67 -18.39 -8.48
N LYS A 140 -5.48 -18.67 -9.01
CA LYS A 140 -4.30 -19.13 -8.24
C LYS A 140 -3.69 -17.99 -7.40
N SER A 141 -2.99 -18.36 -6.32
CA SER A 141 -2.11 -17.42 -5.61
C SER A 141 -1.04 -16.85 -6.55
N ARG A 142 -0.58 -15.62 -6.25
CA ARG A 142 0.34 -14.88 -7.12
C ARG A 142 1.72 -14.80 -6.48
N PHE A 143 2.75 -14.95 -7.29
CA PHE A 143 4.13 -14.68 -6.87
C PHE A 143 4.53 -13.30 -7.38
N ILE A 144 4.87 -12.41 -6.47
CA ILE A 144 5.28 -11.04 -6.77
C ILE A 144 6.79 -10.93 -6.60
N LYS A 145 7.49 -10.63 -7.69
CA LYS A 145 8.94 -10.42 -7.66
C LYS A 145 9.23 -9.02 -7.15
N LEU A 146 10.02 -8.93 -6.09
CA LEU A 146 10.43 -7.65 -5.54
C LEU A 146 11.63 -7.08 -6.33
N PHE A 147 11.88 -5.79 -6.18
CA PHE A 147 13.02 -5.10 -6.78
C PHE A 147 13.79 -4.33 -5.70
N GLY A 148 15.06 -4.01 -5.94
CA GLY A 148 15.82 -3.08 -5.09
C GLY A 148 16.40 -3.64 -3.79
N LEU A 149 16.11 -4.90 -3.43
CA LEU A 149 16.67 -5.56 -2.25
C LEU A 149 18.16 -5.88 -2.40
N ASP A 150 18.80 -6.29 -1.31
CA ASP A 150 20.16 -6.83 -1.30
C ASP A 150 20.09 -8.36 -1.43
N GLU A 151 20.68 -8.90 -2.49
CA GLU A 151 20.64 -10.35 -2.79
C GLU A 151 21.18 -11.22 -1.66
N ASN A 152 22.15 -10.71 -0.88
CA ASN A 152 22.87 -11.47 0.13
C ASN A 152 22.25 -11.36 1.52
N LYS A 153 21.25 -10.48 1.71
CA LYS A 153 20.55 -10.33 3.00
C LYS A 153 19.41 -11.32 3.13
N LEU A 154 19.14 -11.70 4.37
CA LEU A 154 17.94 -12.41 4.76
C LEU A 154 16.92 -11.38 5.28
N TYR A 155 15.68 -11.54 4.86
CA TYR A 155 14.56 -10.67 5.21
C TYR A 155 13.51 -11.51 5.93
N GLU A 156 13.05 -10.99 7.06
CA GLU A 156 11.96 -11.59 7.83
C GLU A 156 10.64 -11.01 7.34
N ILE A 157 9.77 -11.86 6.81
CA ILE A 157 8.48 -11.45 6.26
C ILE A 157 7.47 -11.37 7.40
N SER A 158 6.88 -10.19 7.57
CA SER A 158 5.80 -9.94 8.52
C SER A 158 4.64 -9.20 7.87
N TYR A 159 3.46 -9.37 8.44
CA TYR A 159 2.21 -8.75 7.98
C TYR A 159 1.70 -7.87 9.12
N PRO A 160 1.99 -6.56 9.12
CA PRO A 160 1.73 -5.68 10.27
C PRO A 160 0.27 -5.68 10.74
N ASP A 161 -0.66 -5.93 9.84
CA ASP A 161 -2.10 -6.00 10.12
C ASP A 161 -2.60 -7.39 10.49
N GLU A 162 -1.85 -8.43 10.16
CA GLU A 162 -2.18 -9.81 10.49
C GLU A 162 -1.39 -10.27 11.73
N GLN A 163 -0.87 -9.33 12.55
CA GLN A 163 -0.02 -9.62 13.72
C GLN A 163 -0.66 -10.56 14.76
N TYR A 164 -2.00 -10.71 14.73
CA TYR A 164 -2.74 -11.66 15.58
C TYR A 164 -3.03 -13.02 14.92
N ASN A 165 -2.74 -13.17 13.63
CA ASN A 165 -2.81 -14.44 12.92
C ASN A 165 -1.41 -15.09 12.92
N GLN A 166 -1.32 -16.29 13.48
CA GLN A 166 -0.10 -17.09 13.68
C GLN A 166 0.53 -17.60 12.37
N THR A 167 0.77 -16.72 11.40
CA THR A 167 1.58 -17.07 10.24
C THR A 167 3.04 -17.02 10.69
N ALA A 168 3.74 -18.15 10.68
CA ALA A 168 5.16 -18.20 11.00
C ALA A 168 5.91 -17.17 10.13
N ASN A 169 6.79 -16.38 10.74
CA ASN A 169 7.62 -15.43 10.01
C ASN A 169 8.54 -16.23 9.07
N GLU A 170 8.30 -16.10 7.77
CA GLU A 170 9.14 -16.71 6.76
C GLU A 170 10.39 -15.85 6.57
N ILE A 171 11.57 -16.47 6.58
CA ILE A 171 12.83 -15.79 6.30
C ILE A 171 13.30 -16.19 4.92
N LEU A 172 13.36 -15.23 3.99
CA LEU A 172 13.82 -15.44 2.62
C LEU A 172 15.00 -14.52 2.31
N SER A 173 15.91 -14.98 1.45
CA SER A 173 16.98 -14.12 0.94
C SER A 173 16.41 -13.10 -0.05
N GLY A 174 17.07 -11.92 -0.14
CA GLY A 174 16.74 -10.94 -1.17
C GLY A 174 16.83 -11.54 -2.57
N LYS A 175 17.77 -12.46 -2.82
CA LYS A 175 17.86 -13.19 -4.08
C LYS A 175 16.60 -14.01 -4.37
N THR A 176 16.06 -14.73 -3.39
CA THR A 176 14.81 -15.48 -3.56
C THR A 176 13.63 -14.56 -3.81
N LEU A 177 13.49 -13.49 -3.03
CA LEU A 177 12.41 -12.51 -3.16
C LEU A 177 12.39 -11.79 -4.52
N MET A 178 13.57 -11.52 -5.10
CA MET A 178 13.66 -10.86 -6.41
C MET A 178 13.52 -11.84 -7.59
N ASN A 179 13.91 -13.11 -7.45
CA ASN A 179 13.89 -14.07 -8.57
C ASN A 179 12.67 -15.00 -8.58
N ALA A 180 12.34 -15.58 -7.43
CA ALA A 180 11.19 -16.47 -7.27
C ALA A 180 9.92 -15.70 -6.88
N GLY A 181 10.08 -14.60 -6.13
CA GLY A 181 8.98 -13.76 -5.67
C GLY A 181 8.38 -14.20 -4.34
N LEU A 182 7.59 -13.32 -3.76
CA LEU A 182 6.80 -13.55 -2.56
C LEU A 182 5.41 -14.07 -2.94
N CYS A 183 4.98 -15.17 -2.33
CA CYS A 183 3.63 -15.70 -2.54
C CYS A 183 2.60 -14.87 -1.79
N ILE A 184 1.77 -14.14 -2.53
CA ILE A 184 0.64 -13.42 -1.95
C ILE A 184 -0.56 -14.36 -1.93
N LYS A 185 -0.92 -14.80 -0.73
CA LYS A 185 -2.19 -15.48 -0.48
C LYS A 185 -3.32 -14.55 -0.85
N ARG A 186 -4.22 -15.09 -1.66
CA ARG A 186 -5.28 -14.32 -2.25
C ARG A 186 -6.34 -13.91 -1.21
N PRO A 187 -6.68 -12.62 -1.09
CA PRO A 187 -7.80 -12.20 -0.26
C PRO A 187 -9.14 -12.50 -0.95
N TRP A 188 -10.18 -12.72 -0.15
CA TRP A 188 -11.54 -12.91 -0.64
C TRP A 188 -12.23 -11.54 -0.75
N GLY A 189 -12.64 -11.16 -1.97
CA GLY A 189 -13.32 -9.88 -2.24
C GLY A 189 -12.58 -8.98 -3.23
N ASP A 190 -13.31 -8.05 -3.82
CA ASP A 190 -12.74 -6.97 -4.64
C ASP A 190 -12.06 -5.92 -3.74
N PHE A 191 -11.08 -5.22 -4.30
CA PHE A 191 -10.41 -4.08 -3.65
C PHE A 191 -9.76 -4.43 -2.30
N GLU A 192 -9.40 -5.69 -2.09
CA GLU A 192 -8.72 -6.13 -0.88
C GLU A 192 -7.22 -5.84 -0.96
N SER A 193 -6.62 -5.55 0.19
CA SER A 193 -5.23 -5.13 0.25
C SER A 193 -4.45 -5.79 1.38
N LYS A 194 -3.13 -5.84 1.20
CA LYS A 194 -2.17 -6.35 2.17
C LYS A 194 -0.98 -5.42 2.29
N LEU A 195 -0.55 -5.22 3.54
CA LEU A 195 0.70 -4.55 3.88
C LEU A 195 1.69 -5.62 4.34
N ILE A 196 2.92 -5.55 3.82
CA ILE A 196 3.95 -6.56 4.06
C ILE A 196 5.24 -5.83 4.41
N TYR A 197 5.85 -6.20 5.53
CA TYR A 197 7.10 -5.61 6.00
C TYR A 197 8.21 -6.64 6.01
N LEU A 198 9.37 -6.23 5.49
CA LEU A 198 10.63 -6.97 5.42
C LEU A 198 11.73 -6.28 6.21
#